data_AF-A0A946Z9P4-F1
#
_entry.id   AF-A0A946Z9P4-F1
#
_cell.length_a   1.000
_cell.length_b   1.000
_cell.length_c   1.000
_cell.angle_alpha   90.00
_cell.angle_beta   90.00
_cell.angle_gamma   90.00
#
_symmetry.space_group_name_H-M   'P 1'
#
loop_
_entity.id
_entity.type
_entity.pdbx_description
1 polymer ?
#
loop_
_entity_poly.entity_id
_entity_poly.type
_entity_poly.pdbx_seq_one_letter_code
_entity_poly.pdbx_strand_id
1 'polypeptide(L)' 'MSVIYVLLVISLTVAIGFFIAFIISVRSGQYDDSYTPSVRMLFEDEVIKDTSTSESKEKSNNPSNKN' A
#
# COMPACT_ATOMS: atom_id res chain seq x y z
N MET A 1 11.47 -47.53 -16.16
CA MET A 1 12.44 -46.58 -15.57
C MET A 1 12.42 -45.19 -16.22
N SER A 2 11.47 -44.86 -17.11
CA SER A 2 11.37 -43.49 -17.68
C SER A 2 10.42 -42.57 -16.92
N VAL A 3 9.46 -43.13 -16.18
CA VAL A 3 8.43 -42.39 -15.44
C VAL A 3 9.03 -41.42 -14.43
N ILE A 4 10.18 -41.76 -13.84
CA ILE A 4 10.89 -40.90 -12.89
C ILE A 4 11.30 -39.56 -13.51
N TYR A 5 11.71 -39.54 -14.78
CA TYR A 5 12.11 -38.30 -15.47
C TYR A 5 10.90 -37.40 -15.72
N VAL A 6 9.75 -37.98 -16.07
CA VAL A 6 8.50 -37.23 -16.28
C VAL A 6 8.03 -36.60 -14.97
N LEU A 7 8.05 -37.38 -13.87
CA LEU A 7 7.69 -36.88 -12.54
C LEU A 7 8.65 -35.78 -12.05
N LEU A 8 9.94 -35.90 -12.32
CA LEU A 8 10.94 -34.89 -11.96
C LEU A 8 10.66 -33.56 -12.67
N VAL A 9 10.44 -33.59 -13.99
CA VAL A 9 10.17 -32.36 -14.77
C VAL A 9 8.86 -31.70 -14.32
N ILE A 10 7.79 -32.47 -14.11
CA ILE A 10 6.51 -31.93 -13.67
C ILE A 10 6.63 -31.31 -12.27
N SER A 11 7.23 -32.02 -11.31
CA SER A 11 7.39 -31.52 -9.94
C SER A 11 8.25 -30.26 -9.88
N LEU A 12 9.34 -30.21 -10.65
CA LEU A 12 10.20 -29.03 -10.71
C LEU A 12 9.48 -27.83 -11.33
N THR A 13 8.71 -28.05 -12.40
CA THR A 13 7.93 -26.99 -13.07
C THR A 13 6.89 -26.39 -12.12
N VAL A 14 6.17 -27.25 -11.39
CA VAL A 14 5.18 -26.81 -10.38
C VAL A 14 5.86 -26.03 -9.26
N ALA A 15 6.98 -26.53 -8.73
CA ALA A 15 7.73 -25.85 -7.67
C ALA A 15 8.21 -24.45 -8.09
N ILE A 16 8.79 -24.32 -9.29
CA ILE A 16 9.24 -23.03 -9.83
C ILE A 16 8.06 -22.08 -10.06
N GLY A 17 6.94 -22.59 -10.59
CA GLY A 17 5.73 -21.81 -10.79
C GLY A 17 5.19 -21.20 -9.50
N PHE A 18 5.05 -22.02 -8.45
CA PHE A 18 4.64 -21.55 -7.13
C PHE A 18 5.65 -20.59 -6.51
N PHE A 19 6.94 -20.82 -6.69
CA PHE A 19 7.98 -19.94 -6.17
C PHE A 19 7.94 -18.55 -6.82
N ILE A 20 7.78 -18.46 -8.14
CA ILE A 20 7.65 -17.18 -8.84
C ILE A 20 6.39 -16.44 -8.39
N ALA A 21 5.25 -17.14 -8.29
CA ALA A 21 4.01 -16.56 -7.78
C ALA A 21 4.15 -16.04 -6.34
N PHE A 22 4.86 -16.79 -5.48
CA PHE A 22 5.19 -16.36 -4.12
C PHE A 22 6.02 -15.07 -4.10
N ILE A 23 7.07 -14.97 -4.91
CA ILE A 23 7.90 -13.77 -4.99
C ILE A 23 7.10 -12.55 -5.49
N ILE A 24 6.23 -12.75 -6.49
CA ILE A 24 5.34 -11.69 -6.99
C ILE A 24 4.39 -11.22 -5.88
N SER A 25 3.77 -12.15 -5.15
CA SER A 25 2.86 -11.85 -4.04
C SER A 25 3.54 -11.04 -2.93
N VAL A 26 4.73 -11.47 -2.49
CA VAL A 26 5.51 -10.76 -1.46
C VAL A 26 5.93 -9.37 -1.93
N ARG A 27 6.30 -9.23 -3.22
CA ARG A 27 6.76 -7.94 -3.77
C ARG A 27 5.62 -7.02 -4.21
N SER A 28 4.40 -7.52 -4.36
CA SER A 28 3.21 -6.75 -4.72
C SER A 28 2.74 -5.78 -3.64
N GLY A 29 3.56 -5.50 -2.62
CA GLY A 29 3.39 -4.32 -1.80
C GLY A 29 2.16 -4.34 -0.90
N GLN A 30 1.64 -5.52 -0.52
CA GLN A 30 0.63 -5.60 0.55
C GLN A 30 1.12 -5.05 1.91
N TYR A 31 2.40 -4.65 2.00
CA TYR A 31 3.00 -3.95 3.13
C TYR A 31 3.00 -2.42 3.00
N ASP A 32 2.36 -1.85 1.97
CA ASP A 32 2.31 -0.40 1.77
C ASP A 32 1.43 0.32 2.82
N ASP A 33 0.64 -0.44 3.60
CA ASP A 33 -0.08 0.06 4.78
C ASP A 33 0.85 0.15 6.02
N SER A 34 2.11 0.56 5.81
CA SER A 34 3.13 0.74 6.86
C SER A 34 2.89 1.99 7.73
N TYR A 35 1.93 2.84 7.37
CA TYR A 35 1.49 3.99 8.17
C TYR A 35 0.09 3.74 8.70
N THR A 36 0.03 3.03 9.82
CA THR A 36 -1.22 2.73 10.49
C THR A 36 -1.88 4.02 10.99
N PRO A 37 -3.20 4.23 10.80
CA PRO A 37 -3.92 5.41 11.29
C PRO A 37 -3.74 5.66 12.81
N SER A 38 -3.44 4.62 13.59
CA SER A 38 -3.14 4.72 15.02
C SER A 38 -1.88 5.54 15.33
N VAL A 39 -0.84 5.46 14.46
CA VAL A 39 0.41 6.21 14.62
C VAL A 39 0.16 7.68 14.32
N ARG A 40 -0.65 7.94 13.29
CA ARG A 40 -1.05 9.29 12.91
C ARG A 40 -1.82 9.97 14.04
N MET A 41 -2.80 9.29 14.64
CA MET A 41 -3.57 9.83 15.76
C MET A 41 -2.71 10.15 16.99
N LEU A 42 -1.78 9.26 17.37
CA LEU A 42 -0.91 9.47 18.54
C LEU A 42 0.02 10.68 18.43
N PHE A 43 0.45 11.05 17.23
CA PHE A 43 1.35 12.19 17.01
C PHE A 43 0.64 13.46 16.50
N GLU A 44 -0.57 13.35 15.95
CA GLU A 44 -1.40 14.51 15.60
C GLU A 44 -2.11 15.10 16.85
N ASP A 45 -2.39 14.30 17.88
CA ASP A 45 -3.01 14.77 19.13
C ASP A 45 -2.07 15.63 20.00
N GLU A 46 -0.74 15.48 19.88
CA GLU A 46 0.23 16.30 20.63
C GLU A 46 0.50 17.67 19.98
N VAL A 47 0.28 17.82 18.67
CA VAL A 47 0.61 19.07 17.93
C VAL A 47 -0.54 20.10 17.99
N ILE A 48 -1.75 19.72 18.39
CA ILE A 48 -2.93 20.59 18.32
C ILE A 48 -3.09 21.50 19.56
N LYS A 49 -2.26 21.36 20.60
CA LYS A 49 -2.49 22.12 21.84
C LYS A 49 -1.96 23.57 21.88
N ASP A 50 -1.25 24.05 20.85
CA ASP A 50 -0.69 25.41 20.83
C ASP A 50 -1.25 26.34 19.73
N THR A 51 -2.31 25.98 19.00
CA THR A 51 -2.94 26.94 18.07
C THR A 51 -4.45 26.76 17.96
N SER A 52 -5.14 26.98 19.08
CA SER A 52 -6.49 27.54 19.00
C SER A 52 -6.38 29.01 18.55
N THR A 53 -6.42 29.29 17.24
CA THR A 53 -7.06 30.47 16.63
C THR A 53 -6.98 30.37 15.11
N SER A 54 -8.09 30.66 14.44
CA SER A 54 -8.31 30.77 12.98
C SER A 54 -8.83 29.48 12.35
N GLU A 55 -10.13 29.22 12.49
CA GLU A 55 -11.16 29.70 11.57
C GLU A 55 -11.14 28.95 10.24
N SER A 56 -12.25 28.23 10.03
CA SER A 56 -12.79 28.00 8.70
C SER A 56 -12.73 29.29 7.88
N LYS A 57 -11.94 29.32 6.80
CA LYS A 57 -12.37 29.84 5.49
C LYS A 57 -11.26 29.73 4.42
N GLU A 58 -11.69 29.21 3.27
CA GLU A 58 -11.42 29.79 1.94
C GLU A 58 -10.10 29.42 1.21
N LYS A 59 -10.21 28.41 0.34
CA LYS A 59 -9.66 28.48 -1.02
C LYS A 59 -10.49 27.64 -2.01
N SER A 60 -11.59 28.24 -2.48
CA SER A 60 -12.14 28.01 -3.81
C SER A 60 -12.81 29.30 -4.29
N ASN A 61 -11.96 30.26 -4.68
CA ASN A 61 -12.39 31.46 -5.40
C ASN A 61 -11.92 31.30 -6.85
N ASN A 62 -12.82 30.83 -7.71
CA ASN A 62 -12.67 30.96 -9.15
C ASN A 62 -13.33 32.29 -9.59
N PRO A 63 -12.61 33.23 -10.23
CA PRO A 63 -13.20 34.49 -10.65
C PRO A 63 -13.89 34.31 -12.01
N SER A 64 -15.22 34.23 -12.03
CA SER A 64 -16.00 34.48 -13.24
C SER A 64 -16.64 35.87 -13.15
N ASN A 65 -15.99 36.76 -13.88
CA ASN A 65 -16.21 38.18 -14.04
C ASN A 65 -17.44 38.48 -14.93
N LYS A 66 -18.36 39.30 -14.40
CA LYS A 66 -18.94 40.50 -15.04
C LYS A 66 -19.68 40.37 -16.39
N ASN A 67 -21.02 40.44 -16.33
CA ASN A 67 -21.85 41.60 -16.72
C ASN A 67 -23.34 41.22 -16.65
#